data_AF-A0A1M5SY89-F1
#
_entry.id   AF-A0A1M5SY89-F1
#
_cell.length_a   1.000
_cell.length_b   1.000
_cell.length_c   1.000
_cell.angle_alpha   90.00
_cell.angle_beta   90.00
_cell.angle_gamma   90.00
#
_symmetry.space_group_name_H-M   'P 1'
#
loop_
_entity.id
_entity.type
_entity.pdbx_description
1 polymer ?
#
loop_
_entity_poly.entity_id
_entity_poly.type
_entity_poly.pdbx_seq_one_letter_code
_entity_poly.pdbx_strand_id
1 'polypeptide(L)'
;MSVKNKKAYKFKIFNKSSKNNLYITLVIVMIILFGATITYAQLTNLDKQIIAQQKELEELEKTKSSLLGEIKGIKSSSQIQEEAMYKLGMVYPKQEQIVYVDISKDEKQKDVNNNVFLSPIISVLKSFTKN
;
A
#
# COMPACT_ATOMS: atom_id res chain seq x y z
N MET A 1 51.03 56.07 42.33
CA MET A 1 50.63 54.85 41.60
C MET A 1 51.02 53.66 42.47
N SER A 2 50.06 52.98 43.12
CA SER A 2 50.37 51.80 43.94
C SER A 2 49.37 50.68 43.65
N VAL A 3 49.93 49.50 43.49
CA VAL A 3 49.45 48.38 42.69
C VAL A 3 48.39 47.59 43.47
N LYS A 4 47.23 47.35 42.84
CA LYS A 4 46.17 46.49 43.39
C LYS A 4 46.68 45.06 43.52
N ASN A 5 46.83 44.59 44.75
CA ASN A 5 47.09 43.18 45.07
C ASN A 5 45.96 42.29 44.54
N LYS A 6 46.24 41.50 43.49
CA LYS A 6 45.33 40.47 42.99
C LYS A 6 45.36 39.30 43.96
N LYS A 7 44.24 39.02 44.64
CA LYS A 7 44.08 37.81 45.44
C LYS A 7 44.09 36.60 44.49
N ALA A 8 45.10 35.74 44.63
CA ALA A 8 45.17 34.50 43.88
C ALA A 8 44.07 33.54 44.37
N TYR A 9 43.13 33.24 43.48
CA TYR A 9 42.08 32.24 43.72
C TYR A 9 42.74 30.87 43.76
N LYS A 10 42.86 30.26 44.94
CA LYS A 10 43.38 28.89 45.06
C LYS A 10 42.32 27.92 44.54
N PHE A 11 42.47 27.44 43.31
CA PHE A 11 41.69 26.31 42.83
C PHE A 11 42.12 25.08 43.61
N LYS A 12 41.21 24.51 44.41
CA LYS A 12 41.48 23.32 45.21
C LYS A 12 41.50 22.13 44.25
N ILE A 13 42.68 21.72 43.81
CA ILE A 13 42.85 20.49 43.03
C ILE A 13 42.50 19.34 43.98
N PHE A 14 41.32 18.73 43.78
CA PHE A 14 40.95 17.50 44.46
C PHE A 14 41.79 16.36 43.90
N ASN A 15 42.97 16.18 44.48
CA ASN A 15 43.74 14.97 44.27
C ASN A 15 43.26 13.93 45.28
N LYS A 16 42.43 12.97 44.84
CA LYS A 16 42.20 11.75 45.62
C LYS A 16 42.09 10.56 44.68
N SER A 17 43.22 9.85 44.57
CA SER A 17 43.29 8.51 44.00
C SER A 17 42.28 7.62 44.72
N SER A 18 41.23 7.23 44.01
CA SER A 18 40.21 6.31 44.49
C SER A 18 39.79 5.47 43.29
N LYS A 19 40.62 4.49 42.94
CA LYS A 19 40.33 3.52 41.86
C LYS A 19 38.93 2.91 42.05
N ASN A 20 38.49 2.74 43.30
CA ASN A 20 37.18 2.21 43.67
C ASN A 20 36.00 3.07 43.17
N ASN A 21 36.14 4.40 43.14
CA ASN A 21 35.09 5.28 42.62
C ASN A 21 34.97 5.19 41.09
N LEU A 22 36.08 4.95 40.39
CA LEU A 22 36.08 4.75 38.93
C LEU A 22 35.35 3.45 38.54
N TYR A 23 35.56 2.36 39.31
CA TYR A 23 34.87 1.10 39.06
C TYR A 23 33.36 1.22 39.29
N ILE A 24 32.93 1.95 40.32
CA ILE A 24 31.50 2.19 40.58
C ILE A 24 30.86 2.98 39.43
N THR A 25 31.50 4.04 38.94
CA THR A 25 30.97 4.80 37.80
C THR A 25 30.95 3.98 36.52
N LEU A 26 31.94 3.10 36.30
CA LEU A 26 31.98 2.20 35.15
C LEU A 26 30.80 1.22 35.16
N VAL A 27 30.49 0.64 36.32
CA VAL A 27 29.35 -0.27 36.49
C VAL A 27 28.02 0.44 36.23
N ILE A 28 27.85 1.67 36.72
CA ILE A 28 26.65 2.47 36.46
C ILE A 28 26.48 2.75 34.97
N VAL A 29 27.56 3.14 34.28
CA VAL A 29 27.52 3.37 32.82
C VAL A 29 27.16 2.09 32.08
N MET A 30 27.69 0.93 32.49
CA MET A 30 27.33 -0.35 31.89
C MET A 30 25.85 -0.67 32.09
N ILE A 31 25.29 -0.47 33.29
CA ILE A 31 23.86 -0.69 33.56
C ILE A 31 22.99 0.21 32.67
N ILE A 32 23.38 1.48 32.48
CA ILE A 32 22.65 2.40 31.60
C ILE A 32 22.71 1.94 30.14
N LEU A 33 23.87 1.51 29.66
CA LEU A 33 24.03 1.00 28.29
C LEU A 33 23.21 -0.27 28.05
N PHE A 34 23.23 -1.22 28.99
CA PHE A 34 22.40 -2.42 28.91
C PHE A 34 20.90 -2.09 29.00
N GLY A 35 20.50 -1.15 29.85
CA GLY A 35 19.13 -0.67 29.91
C GLY A 35 18.66 -0.07 28.58
N ALA A 36 19.50 0.78 27.97
CA ALA A 36 19.21 1.44 26.69
C ALA A 36 19.08 0.45 25.52
N THR A 37 19.85 -0.64 25.50
CA THR A 37 19.74 -1.64 24.43
C THR A 37 18.48 -2.49 24.58
N ILE A 38 18.08 -2.85 25.81
CA ILE A 38 16.84 -3.59 26.07
C ILE A 38 15.63 -2.77 25.65
N THR A 39 15.57 -1.49 26.02
CA THR A 39 14.46 -0.61 25.64
C THR A 39 14.41 -0.39 24.12
N TYR A 40 15.55 -0.25 23.46
CA TYR A 40 15.62 -0.13 22.00
C TYR A 40 15.15 -1.41 21.29
N ALA A 41 15.51 -2.58 21.82
CA ALA A 41 15.03 -3.86 21.30
C ALA A 41 13.51 -4.03 21.46
N GLN A 42 12.97 -3.62 22.61
CA GLN A 42 11.51 -3.61 22.85
C GLN A 42 10.79 -2.66 21.90
N LEU A 43 11.32 -1.44 21.72
CA LEU A 43 10.77 -0.46 20.78
C LEU A 43 10.74 -1.02 19.35
N THR A 44 11.86 -1.61 18.91
CA THR A 44 11.95 -2.26 17.59
C THR A 44 10.93 -3.39 17.42
N ASN A 45 10.69 -4.19 18.46
CA ASN A 45 9.70 -5.25 18.43
C ASN A 45 8.26 -4.72 18.37
N LEU A 46 7.98 -3.60 19.03
CA LEU A 46 6.69 -2.91 18.92
C LEU A 46 6.50 -2.33 17.52
N ASP A 47 7.51 -1.67 16.95
CA ASP A 47 7.45 -1.16 15.59
C ASP A 47 7.18 -2.26 14.57
N LYS A 48 7.83 -3.42 14.72
CA LYS A 48 7.54 -4.59 13.87
C LYS A 48 6.10 -5.09 14.00
N GLN A 49 5.56 -5.13 15.22
CA GLN A 49 4.17 -5.52 15.44
C GLN A 49 3.21 -4.50 14.82
N ILE A 50 3.49 -3.22 14.95
CA ILE A 50 2.72 -2.13 14.34
C ILE A 50 2.72 -2.26 12.81
N ILE A 51 3.86 -2.55 12.20
CA ILE A 51 3.97 -2.75 10.74
C ILE A 51 3.18 -3.99 10.31
N ALA A 52 3.27 -5.09 11.06
CA ALA A 52 2.52 -6.32 10.75
C ALA A 52 1.00 -6.08 10.84
N GLN A 53 0.54 -5.39 11.89
CA GLN A 53 -0.87 -5.03 12.07
C GLN A 53 -1.37 -4.07 10.98
N GLN A 54 -0.56 -3.10 10.56
CA GLN A 54 -0.90 -2.21 9.45
C GLN A 54 -1.09 -2.98 8.14
N LYS A 55 -0.21 -3.96 7.87
CA LYS A 55 -0.33 -4.82 6.69
C LYS A 55 -1.61 -5.66 6.73
N GLU A 56 -1.95 -6.22 7.89
CA GLU A 56 -3.19 -6.98 8.07
C GLU A 56 -4.43 -6.11 7.84
N LEU A 57 -4.42 -4.86 8.34
CA LEU A 57 -5.49 -3.89 8.08
C LEU A 57 -5.64 -3.56 6.60
N GLU A 58 -4.55 -3.34 5.89
CA GLU A 58 -4.56 -3.07 4.44
C GLU A 58 -5.14 -4.26 3.66
N GLU A 59 -4.72 -5.48 3.99
CA GLU A 59 -5.24 -6.70 3.37
C GLU A 59 -6.74 -6.89 3.64
N LEU A 60 -7.18 -6.61 4.86
CA LEU A 60 -8.58 -6.68 5.26
C LEU A 60 -9.43 -5.63 4.52
N GLU A 61 -8.91 -4.40 4.38
CA GLU A 61 -9.58 -3.34 3.61
C GLU A 61 -9.72 -3.70 2.14
N LYS A 62 -8.65 -4.24 1.53
CA LYS A 62 -8.68 -4.74 0.16
C LYS A 62 -9.71 -5.85 -0.02
N THR A 63 -9.76 -6.80 0.91
CA THR A 63 -10.73 -7.90 0.91
C THR A 63 -12.16 -7.38 1.01
N LYS A 64 -12.40 -6.44 1.94
CA LYS A 64 -13.70 -5.77 2.09
C LYS A 64 -14.12 -5.06 0.80
N SER A 65 -13.20 -4.34 0.17
CA SER A 65 -13.47 -3.63 -1.09
C SER A 65 -13.82 -4.60 -2.22
N SER A 66 -13.09 -5.71 -2.34
CA SER A 66 -13.38 -6.78 -3.31
C SER A 66 -14.79 -7.35 -3.12
N LEU A 67 -15.13 -7.76 -1.89
CA LEU A 67 -16.44 -8.30 -1.55
C LEU A 67 -17.57 -7.29 -1.82
N LEU A 68 -17.36 -6.01 -1.52
CA LEU A 68 -18.31 -4.96 -1.87
C LEU A 68 -18.48 -4.81 -3.39
N GLY A 69 -17.40 -4.97 -4.15
CA GLY A 69 -17.43 -5.00 -5.61
C GLY A 69 -18.27 -6.16 -6.15
N GLU A 70 -18.05 -7.37 -5.63
CA GLU A 70 -18.81 -8.56 -5.99
C GLU A 70 -20.30 -8.41 -5.68
N ILE A 71 -20.64 -7.92 -4.48
CA ILE A 71 -22.03 -7.66 -4.08
C ILE A 71 -22.70 -6.65 -5.02
N LYS A 72 -21.99 -5.56 -5.35
CA LYS A 72 -22.49 -4.55 -6.30
C LYS A 72 -22.70 -5.16 -7.68
N GLY A 73 -21.79 -6.00 -8.15
CA GLY A 73 -21.91 -6.73 -9.42
C GLY A 73 -23.16 -7.59 -9.46
N ILE A 74 -23.36 -8.45 -8.46
CA ILE A 74 -24.54 -9.32 -8.34
C ILE A 74 -25.83 -8.50 -8.29
N LYS A 75 -25.85 -7.45 -7.46
CA LYS A 75 -27.02 -6.55 -7.35
C LYS A 75 -27.33 -5.86 -8.67
N SER A 76 -26.30 -5.38 -9.37
CA SER A 76 -26.47 -4.75 -10.69
C SER A 76 -27.01 -5.74 -11.72
N SER A 77 -26.49 -6.97 -11.78
CA SER A 77 -27.01 -8.00 -12.67
C SER A 77 -28.48 -8.34 -12.35
N SER A 78 -28.84 -8.44 -11.07
CA SER A 78 -30.22 -8.66 -10.64
C SER A 78 -31.13 -7.49 -11.05
N GLN A 79 -30.67 -6.25 -10.90
CA GLN A 79 -31.42 -5.06 -11.31
C GLN A 79 -31.59 -5.01 -12.83
N ILE A 80 -30.55 -5.34 -13.60
CA ILE A 80 -30.64 -5.43 -15.06
C ILE A 80 -31.67 -6.49 -15.47
N GLN A 81 -31.66 -7.66 -14.82
CA GLN A 81 -32.63 -8.72 -15.08
C GLN A 81 -34.06 -8.26 -14.76
N GLU A 82 -34.26 -7.58 -13.63
CA GLU A 82 -35.56 -7.06 -13.23
C GLU A 82 -36.08 -6.03 -14.26
N GLU A 83 -35.26 -5.03 -14.60
CA GLU A 83 -35.65 -4.03 -15.59
C GLU A 83 -35.91 -4.64 -16.97
N ALA A 84 -35.09 -5.60 -17.39
CA ALA A 84 -35.29 -6.37 -18.61
C ALA A 84 -36.66 -7.08 -18.64
N MET A 85 -37.02 -7.75 -17.56
CA MET A 85 -38.28 -8.49 -17.49
C MET A 85 -39.48 -7.55 -17.45
N TYR A 86 -39.45 -6.54 -16.58
CA TYR A 86 -40.62 -5.68 -16.33
C TYR A 86 -40.78 -4.55 -17.35
N LYS A 87 -39.69 -3.90 -17.77
CA LYS A 87 -39.76 -2.76 -18.69
C LYS A 87 -39.70 -3.19 -20.15
N LEU A 88 -38.90 -4.21 -20.46
CA LEU A 88 -38.69 -4.67 -21.85
C LEU A 88 -39.50 -5.92 -22.19
N GLY A 89 -40.23 -6.50 -21.23
CA GLY A 89 -41.02 -7.72 -21.44
C GLY A 89 -40.16 -8.94 -21.76
N MET A 90 -38.88 -8.91 -21.43
CA MET A 90 -37.98 -10.03 -21.70
C MET A 90 -38.32 -11.20 -20.78
N VAL A 91 -38.20 -12.42 -21.31
CA VAL A 91 -38.41 -13.66 -20.56
C VAL A 91 -37.15 -14.50 -20.63
N TYR A 92 -36.84 -15.20 -19.54
CA TYR A 92 -35.67 -16.07 -19.52
C TYR A 92 -35.84 -17.20 -20.54
N PRO A 93 -34.83 -17.48 -21.39
CA PRO A 93 -34.93 -18.53 -22.40
C PRO A 93 -35.07 -19.91 -21.77
N LYS A 94 -35.80 -20.81 -22.43
CA LYS A 94 -35.88 -22.22 -22.04
C LYS A 94 -34.57 -22.95 -22.38
N GLN A 95 -34.32 -24.07 -21.72
CA GLN A 95 -33.09 -24.86 -21.92
C GLN A 95 -32.88 -25.28 -23.39
N GLU A 96 -33.96 -25.60 -24.09
CA GLU A 96 -33.97 -25.96 -25.52
C GLU A 96 -33.61 -24.79 -26.47
N GLN A 97 -33.62 -23.55 -25.97
CA GLN A 97 -33.31 -22.34 -26.74
C GLN A 97 -31.87 -21.84 -26.48
N ILE A 98 -31.11 -22.50 -25.60
CA ILE A 98 -29.74 -22.13 -25.27
C ILE A 98 -28.78 -22.88 -26.20
N VAL A 99 -28.02 -22.15 -27.01
CA VAL A 99 -26.99 -22.70 -27.89
C VAL A 99 -25.62 -22.29 -27.36
N TYR A 100 -24.80 -23.28 -26.99
CA TYR A 100 -23.42 -23.05 -26.54
C TYR A 100 -22.50 -22.91 -27.75
N VAL A 101 -21.79 -21.79 -27.82
CA VAL A 101 -20.79 -21.54 -28.86
C VAL A 101 -19.41 -21.89 -28.29
N ASP A 102 -18.73 -22.85 -28.91
CA ASP A 102 -17.37 -23.23 -28.54
C ASP A 102 -16.38 -22.33 -29.29
N ILE A 103 -15.61 -21.54 -28.54
CA ILE A 103 -14.73 -20.48 -29.06
C ILE A 103 -13.35 -21.06 -29.48
N SER A 104 -13.18 -22.38 -29.40
CA SER A 104 -11.88 -23.04 -29.57
C SER A 104 -11.26 -22.96 -30.98
N LYS A 105 -11.92 -22.33 -31.96
CA LYS A 105 -11.42 -22.25 -33.36
C LYS A 105 -11.68 -20.93 -34.08
N ASP A 106 -11.86 -19.83 -33.36
CA ASP A 106 -11.68 -18.53 -34.01
C ASP A 106 -10.18 -18.21 -33.99
N GLU A 107 -9.48 -18.71 -35.02
CA GLU A 107 -8.21 -18.13 -35.43
C GLU A 107 -8.40 -16.62 -35.44
N LYS A 108 -7.58 -15.94 -34.63
CA LYS A 108 -7.51 -14.48 -34.46
C LYS A 108 -7.74 -13.77 -35.80
N GLN A 109 -8.99 -13.50 -36.14
CA GLN A 109 -9.30 -12.39 -37.01
C GLN A 109 -8.86 -11.21 -36.19
N LYS A 110 -7.70 -10.66 -36.54
CA LYS A 110 -7.18 -9.45 -35.94
C LYS A 110 -8.36 -8.49 -35.92
N ASP A 111 -8.85 -8.16 -34.73
CA ASP A 111 -9.68 -7.00 -34.51
C ASP A 111 -8.84 -5.82 -35.00
N VAL A 112 -8.97 -5.54 -36.29
CA VAL A 112 -8.54 -4.29 -36.86
C VAL A 112 -9.40 -3.30 -36.11
N ASN A 113 -8.76 -2.49 -35.27
CA ASN A 113 -9.37 -1.35 -34.60
C ASN A 113 -9.91 -0.41 -35.67
N ASN A 114 -11.05 -0.78 -36.24
CA ASN A 114 -11.86 0.04 -37.09
C ASN A 114 -12.75 0.78 -36.10
N ASN A 115 -12.24 1.89 -35.58
CA ASN A 115 -13.10 2.93 -35.05
C ASN A 115 -14.20 3.16 -36.09
N VAL A 116 -15.42 2.69 -35.82
CA VAL A 116 -16.54 2.68 -36.78
C VAL A 116 -16.77 4.09 -37.34
N PHE A 117 -16.49 5.11 -36.52
CA PHE A 117 -16.50 6.53 -36.84
C PHE A 117 -15.48 6.97 -37.90
N LEU A 118 -14.32 6.32 -37.98
CA LEU A 118 -13.27 6.65 -38.94
C LEU A 118 -13.38 5.84 -40.24
N SER A 119 -14.21 4.79 -40.27
CA SER A 119 -14.40 3.93 -41.44
C SER A 119 -14.79 4.69 -42.72
N PRO A 120 -15.67 5.72 -42.68
CA PRO A 120 -16.01 6.48 -43.89
C PRO A 120 -14.85 7.37 -44.33
N ILE A 121 -14.15 8.00 -43.39
CA ILE A 121 -13.01 8.90 -43.65
C ILE A 121 -11.87 8.12 -44.29
N ILE A 122 -11.52 6.95 -43.74
CA ILE A 122 -10.46 6.08 -44.26
C ILE A 122 -10.83 5.54 -45.65
N SER A 123 -12.11 5.19 -45.88
CA SER A 123 -12.59 4.74 -47.18
C SER A 123 -12.45 5.82 -48.26
N VAL A 124 -12.79 7.08 -47.92
CA VAL A 124 -12.65 8.23 -48.82
C VAL A 124 -11.18 8.59 -49.06
N LEU A 125 -10.34 8.57 -48.03
CA LEU A 125 -8.90 8.84 -48.19
C LEU A 125 -8.24 7.80 -49.11
N LYS A 126 -8.62 6.53 -48.96
CA LYS A 126 -8.12 5.42 -49.76
C LYS A 126 -8.56 5.51 -51.22
N SER A 127 -9.74 6.08 -51.52
CA SER A 127 -10.16 6.29 -52.91
C SER A 127 -9.32 7.33 -53.65
N PHE A 128 -8.68 8.28 -52.94
CA PHE A 128 -7.82 9.28 -53.54
C PHE A 128 -6.35 8.87 -53.66
N THR A 129 -5.92 7.88 -52.87
CA THR A 129 -4.52 7.40 -52.87
C THR A 129 -4.29 6.23 -53.84
N LYS A 130 -5.36 5.60 -54.33
CA LYS A 130 -5.26 4.52 -55.32
C LYS A 130 -5.29 5.10 -56.74
N ASN A 131 -4.19 5.74 -57.13
CA ASN A 131 -3.76 5.97 -58.51
C ASN A 131 -2.23 5.98 -58.55
#